data_AF-A0A5P1EHN8-F1
#
_entry.id   AF-A0A5P1EHN8-F1
#
_cell.length_a   1.000
_cell.length_b   1.000
_cell.length_c   1.000
_cell.angle_alpha   90.00
_cell.angle_beta   90.00
_cell.angle_gamma   90.00
#
_symmetry.space_group_name_H-M   'P 1'
#
loop_
_entity.id
_entity.type
_entity.pdbx_description
1 polymer ?
#
loop_
_entity_poly.entity_id
_entity_poly.type
_entity_poly.pdbx_seq_one_letter_code
_entity_poly.pdbx_strand_id
1 'polypeptide(L)'
;MVTMKVHVPIEIVDEILDCLPLKSLVRFKCASKLWSSLINPIIYRRLHEETERRTRKVLEAIRSIEALYNESKELVSVDDLRASRDRIMAKLDEMAGIADFNGDVDRCLSTLPGVGGTLRRLRACVETLDRAEFSRPIDALIDAAVALQEEAGVA
;
A
#
# COMPACT_ATOMS: atom_id res chain seq x y z
N MET A 1 10.39 -34.44 -46.69
CA MET A 1 9.94 -33.13 -46.18
C MET A 1 10.60 -32.92 -44.82
N VAL A 2 11.56 -32.00 -44.71
CA VAL A 2 12.16 -31.63 -43.43
C VAL A 2 11.30 -30.52 -42.84
N THR A 3 10.57 -30.81 -41.76
CA THR A 3 9.90 -29.77 -40.98
C THR A 3 10.97 -29.02 -40.19
N MET A 4 11.36 -27.83 -40.63
CA MET A 4 12.19 -26.95 -39.79
C MET A 4 11.36 -26.54 -38.58
N LYS A 5 11.66 -27.14 -37.42
CA LYS A 5 11.16 -26.66 -36.13
C LYS A 5 11.83 -25.33 -35.84
N VAL A 6 11.11 -24.24 -36.11
CA VAL A 6 11.51 -22.91 -35.63
C VAL A 6 11.39 -22.94 -34.11
N HIS A 7 12.53 -22.79 -33.44
CA HIS A 7 12.59 -22.69 -31.98
C HIS A 7 12.88 -21.24 -31.60
N VAL A 8 12.06 -20.68 -30.72
CA VAL A 8 12.32 -19.35 -30.16
C VAL A 8 13.35 -19.51 -29.02
N PRO A 9 14.42 -18.69 -28.96
CA PRO A 9 15.35 -18.69 -27.83
C PRO A 9 14.62 -18.39 -26.51
N ILE A 10 15.07 -18.98 -25.42
CA ILE A 10 14.38 -18.89 -24.13
C ILE A 10 14.40 -17.47 -23.57
N GLU A 11 15.46 -16.72 -23.85
CA GLU A 11 15.65 -15.33 -23.46
C GLU A 11 14.58 -14.43 -24.08
N ILE A 12 14.26 -14.68 -25.36
CA ILE A 12 13.20 -13.95 -26.07
C ILE A 12 11.82 -14.33 -25.53
N VAL A 13 11.62 -15.59 -25.14
CA VAL A 13 10.38 -16.01 -24.48
C VAL A 13 10.21 -15.29 -23.15
N ASP A 14 11.27 -15.19 -22.35
CA ASP A 14 11.25 -14.46 -21.07
C ASP A 14 10.92 -12.98 -21.26
N GLU A 15 11.51 -12.30 -22.26
CA GLU A 15 11.20 -10.90 -22.58
C GLU A 15 9.73 -10.71 -23.00
N ILE A 16 9.21 -11.63 -23.83
CA ILE A 16 7.80 -11.61 -24.24
C ILE A 16 6.90 -11.78 -23.03
N LEU A 17 7.19 -12.76 -22.16
CA LEU A 17 6.44 -12.97 -20.93
C LEU A 17 6.52 -11.73 -20.02
N ASP A 18 7.67 -11.07 -19.95
CA ASP A 18 7.84 -9.86 -19.15
C ASP A 18 7.13 -8.62 -19.74
N CYS A 19 6.60 -8.69 -20.96
CA CYS A 19 5.71 -7.65 -21.47
C CYS A 19 4.24 -7.86 -21.09
N LEU A 20 3.88 -9.04 -20.56
CA LEU A 20 2.48 -9.40 -20.34
C LEU A 20 1.93 -8.89 -19.00
N PRO A 21 0.61 -8.60 -18.94
CA PRO A 21 -0.07 -8.37 -17.67
C PRO A 21 0.00 -9.61 -16.76
N LEU A 22 0.11 -9.39 -15.44
CA LEU A 22 0.13 -10.46 -14.43
C LEU A 22 -1.02 -11.46 -14.57
N LYS A 23 -2.22 -10.96 -14.90
CA LYS A 23 -3.41 -11.79 -15.13
C LYS A 23 -3.23 -12.80 -16.27
N SER A 24 -2.57 -12.38 -17.36
CA SER A 24 -2.27 -13.25 -18.50
C SER A 24 -1.21 -14.28 -18.12
N LEU A 25 -0.16 -13.84 -17.42
CA LEU A 25 0.89 -14.71 -16.91
C LEU A 25 0.35 -15.84 -16.03
N VAL A 26 -0.53 -15.52 -15.07
CA VAL A 26 -1.15 -16.54 -14.20
C VAL A 26 -1.90 -17.60 -15.01
N ARG A 27 -2.60 -17.21 -16.09
CA ARG A 27 -3.31 -18.16 -16.96
C ARG A 27 -2.35 -19.04 -17.77
N PHE A 28 -1.23 -18.48 -18.21
CA PHE A 28 -0.24 -19.20 -19.01
C PHE A 28 0.58 -20.23 -18.22
N LYS A 29 0.61 -20.14 -16.88
CA LYS A 29 1.22 -21.18 -16.02
C LYS A 29 0.66 -22.58 -16.29
N CYS A 30 -0.60 -22.69 -16.68
CA CYS A 30 -1.27 -23.96 -16.93
C CYS A 30 -0.94 -24.58 -18.30
N ALA A 31 -0.22 -23.88 -19.18
CA ALA A 31 0.06 -24.37 -20.53
C ALA A 31 1.06 -25.55 -20.52
N SER A 32 2.12 -25.46 -19.71
CA SER A 32 3.05 -26.58 -19.48
C SER A 32 3.94 -26.33 -18.26
N LYS A 33 4.67 -27.37 -17.82
CA LYS A 33 5.67 -27.24 -16.74
C LYS A 33 6.76 -26.22 -17.08
N LEU A 34 7.17 -26.14 -18.35
CA LEU A 34 8.17 -25.17 -18.83
C LEU A 34 7.64 -23.74 -18.73
N TRP A 35 6.39 -23.51 -19.16
CA TRP A 35 5.77 -22.18 -19.04
C TRP A 35 5.65 -21.77 -17.57
N SER A 36 5.24 -22.70 -16.69
CA SER A 36 5.19 -22.44 -15.25
C SER A 36 6.57 -22.05 -14.67
N SER A 37 7.65 -22.74 -15.05
CA SER A 37 9.00 -22.42 -14.55
C SER A 37 9.54 -21.07 -15.02
N LEU A 38 9.17 -20.61 -16.22
CA LEU A 38 9.56 -19.29 -16.74
C LEU A 38 8.72 -18.16 -16.14
N ILE A 39 7.42 -18.40 -15.94
CA ILE A 39 6.49 -17.38 -15.47
C ILE A 39 6.63 -17.10 -13.97
N ASN A 40 6.86 -18.14 -13.15
CA ASN A 40 6.89 -17.95 -11.69
C ASN A 40 7.92 -16.89 -11.23
N PRO A 41 9.19 -16.90 -11.69
CA PRO A 41 10.16 -15.87 -11.34
C PRO A 41 9.71 -14.45 -11.72
N ILE A 42 9.05 -14.28 -12.87
CA ILE A 42 8.52 -12.98 -13.32
C ILE A 42 7.43 -12.50 -12.35
N ILE A 43 6.47 -13.35 -12.01
CA ILE A 43 5.41 -12.99 -11.06
C ILE A 43 5.99 -12.69 -9.68
N TYR A 44 6.91 -13.52 -9.19
CA TYR A 44 7.54 -13.32 -7.88
C TYR A 44 8.27 -11.99 -7.79
N ARG A 45 9.10 -11.66 -8.80
CA ARG A 45 9.84 -10.40 -8.86
C ARG A 45 8.90 -9.19 -8.81
N ARG A 46 7.90 -9.15 -9.70
CA ARG A 46 6.95 -8.02 -9.75
C ARG A 46 6.16 -7.87 -8.47
N LEU A 47 5.76 -9.00 -7.88
CA LEU A 47 5.00 -8.98 -6.65
C LEU A 47 5.86 -8.52 -5.47
N HIS A 48 7.13 -8.92 -5.44
CA HIS A 48 8.10 -8.44 -4.46
C HIS A 48 8.32 -6.93 -4.60
N GLU A 49 8.63 -6.43 -5.80
CA GLU A 49 8.81 -5.00 -6.08
C GLU A 49 7.58 -4.18 -5.68
N GLU A 50 6.38 -4.65 -6.02
CA GLU A 50 5.12 -4.01 -5.66
C GLU A 50 4.91 -4.00 -4.14
N THR A 51 5.28 -5.08 -3.46
CA THR A 51 5.23 -5.19 -1.99
C THR A 51 6.15 -4.21 -1.32
N GLU A 52 7.40 -4.14 -1.75
CA GLU A 52 8.39 -3.20 -1.23
C GLU A 52 7.97 -1.75 -1.47
N ARG A 53 7.48 -1.45 -2.68
CA ARG A 53 6.98 -0.12 -3.05
C ARG A 53 5.84 0.32 -2.12
N ARG A 54 4.84 -0.54 -1.89
CA ARG A 54 3.71 -0.24 -0.99
C ARG A 54 4.16 -0.08 0.46
N THR A 55 4.99 -1.00 0.93
CA THR A 55 5.52 -0.96 2.31
C THR A 55 6.27 0.35 2.55
N ARG A 56 7.10 0.77 1.60
CA ARG A 56 7.84 2.03 1.68
C ARG A 56 6.90 3.24 1.79
N LYS A 57 5.86 3.31 0.96
CA LYS A 57 4.87 4.40 1.01
C LYS A 57 4.11 4.43 2.33
N VAL A 58 3.72 3.26 2.86
CA VAL A 58 3.07 3.16 4.17
C VAL A 58 4.00 3.69 5.27
N LEU A 59 5.28 3.31 5.28
CA LEU A 59 6.25 3.81 6.24
C LEU A 59 6.50 5.33 6.10
N GLU A 60 6.46 5.87 4.90
CA GLU A 60 6.53 7.31 4.66
C GLU A 60 5.30 8.05 5.19
N ALA A 61 4.11 7.49 5.00
CA ALA A 61 2.88 8.05 5.55
C ALA A 61 2.85 8.00 7.08
N ILE A 62 3.28 6.88 7.70
CA ILE A 62 3.41 6.77 9.16
C ILE A 62 4.35 7.86 9.71
N ARG A 63 5.54 8.01 9.12
CA ARG A 63 6.49 9.07 9.53
C ARG A 63 5.91 10.47 9.35
N SER A 64 5.12 10.69 8.30
CA SER A 64 4.44 11.97 8.07
C SER A 64 3.40 12.26 9.14
N ILE A 65 2.63 11.23 9.55
CA ILE A 65 1.62 11.34 10.62
C ILE A 65 2.30 11.66 11.95
N GLU A 66 3.38 10.94 12.30
CA GLU A 66 4.15 11.20 13.53
C GLU A 66 4.69 12.64 13.57
N ALA A 67 5.21 13.15 12.44
CA ALA A 67 5.69 14.53 12.35
C ALA A 67 4.56 15.56 12.57
N LEU A 68 3.41 15.37 11.92
CA LEU A 68 2.25 16.25 12.07
C LEU A 68 1.68 16.21 13.51
N TYR A 69 1.69 15.04 14.14
CA TYR A 69 1.26 14.90 15.52
C TYR A 69 2.19 15.66 16.48
N ASN A 70 3.51 15.53 16.29
CA ASN A 70 4.48 16.28 17.09
C ASN A 70 4.37 17.80 16.88
N GLU A 71 4.14 18.25 15.63
CA GLU A 71 3.89 19.65 15.32
C GLU A 71 2.61 20.14 16.02
N SER A 72 1.55 19.33 16.02
CA SER A 72 0.28 19.70 16.67
C SER A 72 0.40 19.97 18.17
N LYS A 73 1.36 19.36 18.85
CA LYS A 73 1.59 19.58 20.28
C LYS A 73 2.12 20.98 20.61
N GLU A 74 2.81 21.61 19.66
CA GLU A 74 3.41 22.94 19.82
C GLU A 74 2.48 24.06 19.33
N LEU A 75 1.38 23.71 18.66
CA LEU A 75 0.41 24.67 18.15
C LEU A 75 -0.49 25.20 19.27
N VAL A 76 -0.67 26.53 19.27
CA VAL A 76 -1.56 27.24 20.21
C VAL A 76 -2.87 27.65 19.53
N SER A 77 -2.88 27.71 18.19
CA SER A 77 -4.03 28.12 17.39
C SER A 77 -4.97 26.94 17.12
N VAL A 78 -6.26 27.11 17.44
CA VAL A 78 -7.32 26.14 17.16
C VAL A 78 -7.44 25.83 15.67
N ASP A 79 -7.28 26.83 14.80
CA ASP A 79 -7.40 26.65 13.35
C ASP A 79 -6.22 25.84 12.79
N ASP A 80 -5.02 26.06 13.31
CA ASP A 80 -3.83 25.29 12.91
C ASP A 80 -3.94 23.83 13.39
N LEU A 81 -4.50 23.60 14.58
CA LEU A 81 -4.80 22.26 15.11
C LEU A 81 -5.81 21.52 14.21
N ARG A 82 -6.89 22.19 13.80
CA ARG A 82 -7.87 21.63 12.84
C ARG A 82 -7.23 21.31 11.50
N ALA A 83 -6.42 22.21 10.96
CA ALA A 83 -5.70 21.95 9.71
C ALA A 83 -4.72 20.77 9.83
N SER A 84 -4.04 20.61 10.97
CA SER A 84 -3.15 19.46 11.23
C SER A 84 -3.93 18.15 11.29
N ARG A 85 -5.07 18.13 11.98
CA ARG A 85 -6.00 16.99 12.01
C ARG A 85 -6.39 16.53 10.60
N ASP A 86 -6.81 17.46 9.74
CA ASP A 86 -7.24 17.14 8.37
C ASP A 86 -6.10 16.56 7.54
N ARG A 87 -4.86 17.05 7.73
CA ARG A 87 -3.66 16.48 7.07
C ARG A 87 -3.37 15.06 7.54
N ILE A 88 -3.52 14.77 8.83
CA ILE A 88 -3.35 13.41 9.38
C ILE A 88 -4.40 12.47 8.82
N MET A 89 -5.67 12.90 8.78
CA MET A 89 -6.76 12.11 8.21
C MET A 89 -6.55 11.82 6.72
N ALA A 90 -6.09 12.82 5.95
CA ALA A 90 -5.76 12.62 4.53
C ALA A 90 -4.61 11.62 4.33
N LYS A 91 -3.62 11.60 5.23
CA LYS A 91 -2.54 10.61 5.20
C LYS A 91 -3.01 9.21 5.56
N LEU A 92 -3.96 9.07 6.48
CA LEU A 92 -4.60 7.80 6.76
C LEU A 92 -5.42 7.28 5.55
N ASP A 93 -6.11 8.18 4.84
CA ASP A 93 -6.80 7.81 3.59
C ASP A 93 -5.83 7.40 2.48
N GLU A 94 -4.67 8.07 2.37
CA GLU A 94 -3.58 7.67 1.47
C GLU A 94 -3.10 6.24 1.79
N MET A 95 -2.89 5.93 3.08
CA MET A 95 -2.51 4.59 3.54
C MET A 95 -3.56 3.53 3.19
N ALA A 96 -4.85 3.84 3.39
CA ALA A 96 -5.95 2.96 3.01
C ALA A 96 -5.96 2.68 1.50
N GLY A 97 -5.72 3.70 0.67
CA GLY A 97 -5.59 3.55 -0.78
C GLY A 97 -4.38 2.71 -1.20
N ILE A 98 -3.26 2.77 -0.45
CA ILE A 98 -2.08 1.93 -0.72
C ILE A 98 -2.34 0.46 -0.38
N ALA A 99 -3.16 0.20 0.64
CA ALA A 99 -3.56 -1.15 1.05
C ALA A 99 -4.63 -1.77 0.14
N ASP A 100 -5.28 -0.99 -0.72
CA ASP A 100 -6.20 -1.54 -1.72
C ASP A 100 -5.41 -2.18 -2.88
N PHE A 101 -5.55 -3.49 -3.04
CA PHE A 101 -4.89 -4.24 -4.10
C PHE A 101 -5.85 -4.37 -5.27
N ASN A 102 -5.39 -3.98 -6.46
CA ASN A 102 -6.13 -4.30 -7.68
C ASN A 102 -6.30 -5.83 -7.76
N GLY A 103 -7.50 -6.31 -8.13
CA GLY A 103 -7.89 -7.73 -7.99
C GLY A 103 -7.00 -8.73 -8.75
N ASP A 104 -6.20 -8.26 -9.70
CA ASP A 104 -5.21 -9.09 -10.41
C ASP A 104 -4.03 -9.50 -9.50
N VAL A 105 -3.60 -8.65 -8.56
CA VAL A 105 -2.53 -8.96 -7.59
C VAL A 105 -3.02 -9.98 -6.57
N ASP A 106 -4.24 -9.81 -6.06
CA ASP A 106 -4.84 -10.72 -5.07
C ASP A 106 -4.97 -12.14 -5.61
N ARG A 107 -5.37 -12.26 -6.88
CA ARG A 107 -5.38 -13.54 -7.59
C ARG A 107 -3.99 -14.16 -7.70
N CYS A 108 -2.96 -13.37 -7.97
CA CYS A 108 -1.57 -13.88 -8.00
C CYS A 108 -1.13 -14.37 -6.62
N LEU A 109 -1.45 -13.63 -5.56
CA LEU A 109 -1.11 -13.96 -4.17
C LEU A 109 -1.68 -15.32 -3.75
N SER A 110 -2.91 -15.65 -4.19
CA SER A 110 -3.53 -16.94 -3.89
C SER A 110 -2.78 -18.14 -4.50
N THR A 111 -2.01 -17.93 -5.55
CA THR A 111 -1.32 -19.00 -6.29
C THR A 111 0.16 -19.18 -5.91
N LEU A 112 0.72 -18.32 -5.05
CA LEU A 112 2.14 -18.27 -4.72
C LEU A 112 2.34 -18.09 -3.20
N PRO A 113 2.48 -19.19 -2.44
CA PRO A 113 2.74 -19.13 -1.01
C PRO A 113 4.11 -18.46 -0.73
N GLY A 114 4.16 -17.59 0.29
CA GLY A 114 5.35 -16.80 0.66
C GLY A 114 5.10 -15.29 0.57
N VAL A 115 5.23 -14.71 -0.63
CA VAL A 115 5.09 -13.26 -0.86
C VAL A 115 3.68 -12.75 -0.53
N GLY A 116 2.68 -13.63 -0.65
CA GLY A 116 1.30 -13.44 -0.14
C GLY A 116 1.18 -12.95 1.30
N GLY A 117 2.07 -13.43 2.18
CA GLY A 117 1.98 -13.18 3.62
C GLY A 117 2.23 -11.74 3.99
N THR A 118 3.28 -11.12 3.44
CA THR A 118 3.69 -9.75 3.78
C THR A 118 2.63 -8.73 3.38
N LEU A 119 2.08 -8.85 2.17
CA LEU A 119 1.01 -7.97 1.70
C LEU A 119 -0.28 -8.14 2.50
N ARG A 120 -0.64 -9.38 2.85
CA ARG A 120 -1.81 -9.63 3.69
C ARG A 120 -1.64 -9.04 5.09
N ARG A 121 -0.43 -9.10 5.66
CA ARG A 121 -0.12 -8.46 6.94
C ARG A 121 -0.22 -6.94 6.84
N LEU A 122 0.33 -6.34 5.77
CA LEU A 122 0.22 -4.90 5.54
C LEU A 122 -1.24 -4.46 5.39
N ARG A 123 -2.04 -5.21 4.61
CA ARG A 123 -3.48 -5.00 4.49
C ARG A 123 -4.17 -5.04 5.86
N ALA A 124 -3.95 -6.11 6.62
CA ALA A 124 -4.56 -6.29 7.93
C ALA A 124 -4.18 -5.15 8.89
N CYS A 125 -2.90 -4.73 8.90
CA CYS A 125 -2.46 -3.60 9.71
C CYS A 125 -3.20 -2.30 9.36
N VAL A 126 -3.41 -2.03 8.07
CA VAL A 126 -4.13 -0.82 7.64
C VAL A 126 -5.63 -0.92 7.93
N GLU A 127 -6.24 -2.11 7.77
CA GLU A 127 -7.65 -2.36 8.10
C GLU A 127 -7.93 -2.25 9.60
N THR A 128 -6.94 -2.55 10.46
CA THR A 128 -7.05 -2.38 11.92
C THR A 128 -6.91 -0.93 12.40
N LEU A 129 -6.53 0.01 11.54
CA LEU A 129 -6.45 1.42 11.92
C LEU A 129 -7.85 2.01 12.02
N ASP A 130 -8.39 2.12 13.24
CA ASP A 130 -9.62 2.86 13.48
C ASP A 130 -9.34 4.37 13.40
N ARG A 131 -9.92 5.01 12.37
CA ARG A 131 -9.87 6.45 12.16
C ARG A 131 -10.39 7.24 13.37
N ALA A 132 -11.44 6.74 14.02
CA ALA A 132 -12.02 7.39 15.18
C ALA A 132 -11.07 7.31 16.38
N GLU A 133 -10.41 6.18 16.60
CA GLU A 133 -9.40 6.08 17.67
C GLU A 133 -8.20 7.01 17.42
N PHE A 134 -7.80 7.15 16.16
CA PHE A 134 -6.65 7.98 15.80
C PHE A 134 -6.94 9.50 15.90
N SER A 135 -8.18 9.93 15.63
CA SER A 135 -8.55 11.35 15.72
C SER A 135 -8.79 11.82 17.16
N ARG A 136 -9.22 10.92 18.05
CA ARG A 136 -9.61 11.23 19.44
C ARG A 136 -8.62 12.10 20.23
N PRO A 137 -7.30 11.84 20.21
CA PRO A 137 -6.35 12.67 20.94
C PRO A 137 -6.30 14.11 20.42
N ILE A 138 -6.36 14.29 19.10
CA ILE A 138 -6.33 15.62 18.48
C ILE A 138 -7.66 16.33 18.68
N ASP A 139 -8.78 15.62 18.59
CA ASP A 139 -10.11 16.16 18.88
C ASP A 139 -10.17 16.69 20.32
N ALA A 140 -9.61 15.95 21.29
CA ALA A 140 -9.54 16.40 22.69
C ALA A 140 -8.63 17.64 22.89
N LEU A 141 -7.53 17.76 22.13
CA LEU A 141 -6.67 18.95 22.14
C LEU A 141 -7.41 20.17 21.59
N ILE A 142 -8.16 19.99 20.50
CA ILE A 142 -9.00 21.05 19.90
C ILE A 142 -10.05 21.51 20.92
N ASP A 143 -10.76 20.58 21.56
CA ASP A 143 -11.79 20.90 22.56
C ASP A 143 -11.20 21.69 23.76
N ALA A 144 -10.03 21.28 24.25
CA ALA A 144 -9.33 21.98 25.33
C ALA A 144 -8.89 23.40 24.92
N ALA A 145 -8.37 23.56 23.70
CA ALA A 145 -7.94 24.87 23.19
C ALA A 145 -9.12 25.83 23.00
N VAL A 146 -10.28 25.33 22.56
CA VAL A 146 -11.53 26.12 22.45
C VAL A 146 -12.00 26.60 23.82
N ALA A 147 -12.04 25.71 24.82
CA ALA A 147 -12.45 26.07 26.18
C ALA A 147 -11.59 27.19 26.79
N LEU A 148 -10.26 27.14 26.59
CA LEU A 148 -9.33 28.17 27.07
C LEU A 148 -9.54 29.54 26.39
N GLN A 149 -9.92 29.57 25.11
CA GLN A 149 -10.22 30.82 24.40
C GLN A 149 -11.53 31.46 24.89
N GLU A 150 -12.54 30.65 25.20
CA GLU A 150 -13.81 31.13 25.75
C GLU A 150 -13.63 31.73 27.16
N GLU A 151 -12.81 31.11 28.01
CA GLU A 151 -12.50 31.65 29.35
C GLU A 151 -11.72 32.98 29.29
N ALA A 152 -10.82 33.14 28.32
CA ALA A 152 -10.02 34.36 28.16
C ALA A 152 -10.80 35.54 27.53
N GLY A 153 -11.90 35.27 26.83
CA GLY A 153 -12.74 36.29 26.18
C GLY A 153 -13.91 36.82 27.04
N VAL A 154 -14.08 36.28 28.25
CA VAL A 154 -15.20 36.62 29.18
C VAL A 154 -14.73 37.53 30.34
N ALA A 155 -13.45 37.91 30.38
CA ALA A 155 -12.88 38.88 31.32
C ALA A 155 -12.71 40.28 30.70
#